data_AF-A0A0G4MB87-F1
#
_entry.id   AF-A0A0G4MB87-F1
#
_cell.length_a   1.000
_cell.length_b   1.000
_cell.length_c   1.000
_cell.angle_alpha   90.00
_cell.angle_beta   90.00
_cell.angle_gamma   90.00
#
_symmetry.space_group_name_H-M   'P 1'
#
loop_
_entity.id
_entity.type
_entity.pdbx_description
1 polymer ?
#
loop_
_entity_poly.entity_id
_entity_poly.type
_entity_poly.pdbx_seq_one_letter_code
_entity_poly.pdbx_strand_id
1 'polypeptide(L)'
;MRFNTLAGAALAATSAVMAKELPKNEELAAELYDSGVIHEQMMAKKMAHWTAEFEAGLLQSSKWPRLNYTKCVNGYAEAIKGDPLHKFKCKNIDLYDFINHSELGSPNSDASFRTGSSAWGWTDPESGREFVTSGMYDGAAFLEVLPEGRLLHLGFLPSYAPTGPRSLWKEIRSYKNYMLIGSE
;
A
#
# COMPACT_ATOMS: atom_id res chain seq x y z
N MET A 1 23.10 -52.64 16.12
CA MET A 1 23.89 -51.70 15.30
C MET A 1 23.91 -50.36 16.05
N ARG A 2 25.03 -50.05 16.71
CA ARG A 2 25.17 -48.85 17.56
C ARG A 2 25.45 -47.65 16.64
N PHE A 3 24.52 -46.70 16.56
CA PHE A 3 24.74 -45.44 15.86
C PHE A 3 25.68 -44.58 16.72
N ASN A 4 26.91 -44.40 16.26
CA ASN A 4 27.88 -43.52 16.90
C ASN A 4 27.41 -42.06 16.78
N THR A 5 27.19 -41.43 17.94
CA THR A 5 26.77 -40.03 18.14
C THR A 5 27.73 -38.99 17.56
N LEU A 6 28.92 -39.39 17.09
CA LEU A 6 29.91 -38.51 16.46
C LEU A 6 29.55 -38.07 15.03
N ALA A 7 28.71 -38.82 14.31
CA ALA A 7 28.34 -38.45 12.93
C ALA A 7 27.33 -37.28 12.86
N GLY A 8 26.51 -37.09 13.90
CA GLY A 8 25.52 -36.01 13.95
C GLY A 8 26.10 -34.62 14.24
N ALA A 9 27.21 -34.54 14.98
CA ALA A 9 27.83 -33.27 15.35
C ALA A 9 28.62 -32.62 14.19
N ALA A 10 29.19 -33.41 13.28
CA ALA A 10 29.97 -32.91 12.15
C ALA A 10 29.10 -32.21 11.09
N LEU A 11 27.85 -32.67 10.89
CA LEU A 11 26.91 -32.06 9.94
C LEU A 11 26.33 -30.73 10.41
N ALA A 12 26.23 -30.51 11.73
CA ALA A 12 25.76 -29.25 12.30
C ALA A 12 26.84 -28.14 12.31
N ALA A 13 28.13 -28.51 12.29
CA ALA A 13 29.24 -27.56 12.29
C ALA A 13 29.50 -26.95 10.90
N THR A 14 29.17 -27.65 9.81
CA THR A 14 29.35 -27.17 8.43
C THR A 14 28.30 -26.14 8.00
N SER A 15 27.12 -26.13 8.61
CA SER A 15 26.07 -25.14 8.33
C SER A 15 26.34 -23.74 8.92
N ALA A 16 27.26 -23.62 9.88
CA ALA A 16 27.58 -22.33 10.50
C ALA A 16 28.50 -21.43 9.65
N VAL A 17 29.11 -21.96 8.58
CA VAL A 17 30.11 -21.22 7.76
C VAL A 17 29.50 -20.56 6.52
N MET A 18 28.25 -20.87 6.15
CA MET A 18 27.65 -20.46 4.86
C MET A 18 26.74 -19.22 4.93
N ALA A 19 26.75 -18.48 6.03
CA ALA A 19 25.97 -17.23 6.19
C ALA A 19 26.87 -16.00 6.41
N LYS A 20 28.05 -15.96 5.79
CA LYS A 20 28.82 -14.71 5.70
C LYS A 20 28.31 -13.92 4.50
N GLU A 21 27.93 -12.67 4.72
CA GLU A 21 27.65 -11.73 3.64
C GLU A 21 28.85 -11.70 2.67
N LEU A 22 28.57 -11.83 1.37
CA LEU A 22 29.60 -11.69 0.35
C LEU A 22 30.17 -10.27 0.41
N PRO A 23 31.50 -10.10 0.30
CA PRO A 23 32.07 -8.76 0.23
C PRO A 23 31.53 -8.02 -0.99
N LYS A 24 31.28 -6.71 -0.83
CA LYS A 24 30.84 -5.83 -1.92
C LYS A 24 31.84 -5.90 -3.08
N ASN A 25 31.35 -6.16 -4.30
CA ASN A 25 32.15 -5.99 -5.51
C ASN A 25 32.14 -4.51 -5.89
N GLU A 26 33.22 -3.80 -5.61
CA GLU A 26 33.32 -2.35 -5.83
C GLU A 26 33.27 -1.96 -7.30
N GLU A 27 33.84 -2.77 -8.21
CA GLU A 27 33.82 -2.48 -9.65
C GLU A 27 32.41 -2.59 -10.22
N LEU A 28 31.71 -3.69 -9.89
CA LEU A 28 30.32 -3.88 -10.28
C LEU A 28 29.40 -2.82 -9.66
N ALA A 29 29.66 -2.44 -8.41
CA ALA A 29 28.90 -1.40 -7.73
C ALA A 29 29.06 -0.05 -8.45
N ALA A 30 30.30 0.35 -8.75
CA ALA A 30 30.59 1.58 -9.47
C ALA A 30 29.95 1.60 -10.87
N GLU A 31 30.03 0.49 -11.60
CA GLU A 31 29.52 0.39 -12.98
C GLU A 31 27.99 0.40 -13.03
N LEU A 32 27.31 -0.35 -12.16
CA LEU A 32 25.87 -0.63 -12.30
C LEU A 32 24.98 0.10 -11.29
N TYR A 33 25.45 0.30 -10.06
CA TYR A 33 24.60 0.77 -8.96
C TYR A 33 24.89 2.22 -8.60
N ASP A 34 26.16 2.57 -8.34
CA ASP A 34 26.57 3.94 -7.99
C ASP A 34 26.45 4.88 -9.20
N SER A 35 26.56 4.35 -10.42
CA SER A 35 26.28 5.07 -11.67
C SER A 35 24.80 5.42 -11.87
N GLY A 36 23.88 4.77 -11.14
CA GLY A 36 22.43 4.92 -11.30
C GLY A 36 21.81 4.12 -12.44
N VAL A 37 22.59 3.42 -13.28
CA VAL A 37 22.08 2.69 -14.46
C VAL A 37 21.01 1.66 -14.08
N ILE A 38 21.24 0.88 -13.02
CA ILE A 38 20.26 -0.10 -12.55
C ILE A 38 19.02 0.59 -11.97
N HIS A 39 19.18 1.73 -11.28
CA HIS A 39 18.05 2.51 -10.78
C HIS A 39 17.17 2.99 -11.94
N GLU A 40 17.76 3.60 -12.98
CA GLU A 40 17.03 4.06 -14.16
C GLU A 40 16.30 2.92 -14.88
N GLN A 41 16.96 1.78 -15.07
CA GLN A 41 16.35 0.60 -15.68
C GLN A 41 15.16 0.08 -14.85
N MET A 42 15.27 0.07 -13.53
CA MET A 42 14.17 -0.34 -12.65
C MET A 42 13.02 0.67 -12.69
N MET A 43 13.31 1.97 -12.65
CA MET A 43 12.31 3.02 -12.76
C MET A 43 11.58 2.95 -14.10
N ALA A 44 12.30 2.78 -15.21
CA ALA A 44 11.70 2.62 -16.53
C ALA A 44 10.76 1.40 -16.59
N LYS A 45 11.16 0.26 -16.02
CA LYS A 45 10.30 -0.94 -15.94
C LYS A 45 9.06 -0.70 -15.08
N LYS A 46 9.20 -0.05 -13.92
CA LYS A 46 8.07 0.31 -13.05
C LYS A 46 7.09 1.21 -13.79
N MET A 47 7.60 2.28 -14.43
CA MET A 47 6.76 3.22 -15.16
C MET A 47 6.08 2.56 -16.36
N ALA A 48 6.78 1.70 -17.11
CA ALA A 48 6.17 0.96 -18.22
C ALA A 48 5.02 0.06 -17.75
N HIS A 49 5.16 -0.58 -16.58
CA HIS A 49 4.08 -1.38 -15.99
C HIS A 49 2.87 -0.51 -15.61
N TRP A 50 3.09 0.60 -14.89
CA TRP A 50 2.04 1.55 -14.53
C TRP A 50 1.30 2.08 -15.77
N THR A 51 2.02 2.45 -16.82
CA THR A 51 1.43 2.91 -18.08
C THR A 51 0.60 1.82 -18.74
N ALA A 52 1.07 0.57 -18.76
CA ALA A 52 0.30 -0.53 -19.33
C ALA A 52 -1.00 -0.82 -18.55
N GLU A 53 -0.97 -0.77 -17.21
CA GLU A 53 -2.18 -0.92 -16.38
C GLU A 53 -3.15 0.24 -16.58
N PHE A 54 -2.60 1.45 -16.75
CA PHE A 54 -3.37 2.64 -17.05
C PHE A 54 -4.09 2.52 -18.40
N GLU A 55 -3.36 2.18 -19.46
CA GLU A 55 -3.90 2.00 -20.81
C GLU A 55 -4.94 0.87 -20.87
N ALA A 56 -4.78 -0.17 -20.05
CA ALA A 56 -5.75 -1.24 -19.88
C ALA A 56 -6.99 -0.85 -19.04
N GLY A 57 -7.03 0.36 -18.49
CA GLY A 57 -8.14 0.84 -17.66
C GLY A 57 -8.22 0.17 -16.27
N LEU A 58 -7.16 -0.51 -15.83
CA LEU A 58 -7.15 -1.21 -14.54
C LEU A 58 -7.19 -0.22 -13.37
N LEU A 59 -6.59 0.96 -13.56
CA LEU A 59 -6.47 2.02 -12.56
C LEU A 59 -7.65 3.00 -12.52
N GLN A 60 -8.69 2.80 -13.35
CA GLN A 60 -9.89 3.62 -13.34
C GLN A 60 -10.71 3.39 -12.07
N SER A 61 -10.43 4.17 -11.03
CA SER A 61 -11.05 4.00 -9.71
C SER A 61 -12.55 4.32 -9.69
N SER A 62 -13.02 5.15 -10.61
CA SER A 62 -14.45 5.52 -10.75
C SER A 62 -15.36 4.36 -11.15
N LYS A 63 -14.82 3.24 -11.64
CA LYS A 63 -15.62 2.04 -11.94
C LYS A 63 -16.11 1.32 -10.69
N TRP A 64 -15.49 1.58 -9.54
CA TRP A 64 -15.79 0.95 -8.28
C TRP A 64 -16.67 1.87 -7.43
N PRO A 65 -17.97 1.60 -7.28
CA PRO A 65 -18.85 2.45 -6.49
C PRO A 65 -18.51 2.35 -5.00
N ARG A 66 -18.91 3.36 -4.23
CA ARG A 66 -18.94 3.24 -2.77
C ARG A 66 -19.79 2.06 -2.34
N LEU A 67 -19.25 1.24 -1.44
CA LEU A 67 -19.98 0.12 -0.84
C LEU A 67 -20.39 0.46 0.59
N ASN A 68 -21.31 -0.32 1.15
CA ASN A 68 -21.78 -0.13 2.52
C ASN A 68 -21.65 -1.42 3.31
N TYR A 69 -22.02 -1.34 4.58
CA TYR A 69 -21.97 -2.48 5.48
C TYR A 69 -22.64 -3.72 4.88
N THR A 70 -21.88 -4.80 4.80
CA THR A 70 -22.30 -6.07 4.25
C THR A 70 -21.75 -7.17 5.15
N LYS A 71 -22.68 -7.85 5.83
CA LYS A 71 -22.36 -8.96 6.71
C LYS A 71 -21.79 -10.14 5.93
N CYS A 72 -20.78 -10.79 6.49
CA CYS A 72 -20.26 -12.06 6.02
C CYS A 72 -21.24 -13.18 6.33
N VAL A 73 -21.79 -13.80 5.29
CA VAL A 73 -22.72 -14.93 5.41
C VAL A 73 -22.21 -16.07 4.55
N ASN A 74 -22.06 -17.26 5.16
CA ASN A 74 -21.57 -18.46 4.48
C ASN A 74 -20.21 -18.27 3.78
N GLY A 75 -19.32 -17.46 4.38
CA GLY A 75 -17.98 -17.20 3.86
C GLY A 75 -17.91 -16.12 2.76
N TYR A 76 -19.00 -15.40 2.51
CA TYR A 76 -19.05 -14.32 1.53
C TYR A 76 -19.74 -13.06 2.05
N ALA A 77 -19.18 -11.89 1.70
CA ALA A 77 -19.84 -10.59 1.80
C ALA A 77 -20.22 -10.15 0.38
N GLU A 78 -21.51 -10.21 0.05
CA GLU A 78 -22.07 -9.83 -1.25
C GLU A 78 -22.50 -8.37 -1.22
N ALA A 79 -21.57 -7.44 -1.46
CA ALA A 79 -21.82 -6.01 -1.33
C ALA A 79 -22.81 -5.49 -2.38
N ILE A 80 -22.78 -6.09 -3.57
CA ILE A 80 -23.82 -5.92 -4.60
C ILE A 80 -24.35 -7.31 -4.96
N LYS A 81 -25.64 -7.52 -4.70
CA LYS A 81 -26.28 -8.82 -4.88
C LYS A 81 -26.23 -9.26 -6.35
N GLY A 82 -25.70 -10.45 -6.59
CA GLY A 82 -25.61 -11.04 -7.92
C GLY A 82 -24.44 -10.53 -8.77
N ASP A 83 -23.63 -9.60 -8.26
CA ASP A 83 -22.44 -9.12 -8.95
C ASP A 83 -21.19 -9.87 -8.47
N PRO A 84 -20.53 -10.66 -9.34
CA PRO A 84 -19.32 -11.38 -8.95
C PRO A 84 -18.14 -10.46 -8.62
N LEU A 85 -18.09 -9.22 -9.11
CA LEU A 85 -16.99 -8.29 -8.85
C LEU A 85 -17.05 -7.67 -7.46
N HIS A 86 -18.24 -7.64 -6.85
CA HIS A 86 -18.49 -7.08 -5.51
C HIS A 86 -18.83 -8.17 -4.48
N LYS A 87 -18.39 -9.40 -4.74
CA LYS A 87 -18.53 -10.56 -3.86
C LYS A 87 -17.17 -10.94 -3.27
N PHE A 88 -16.99 -10.64 -1.99
CA PHE A 88 -15.72 -10.84 -1.29
C PHE A 88 -15.76 -12.11 -0.44
N LYS A 89 -14.70 -12.92 -0.51
CA LYS A 89 -14.50 -14.02 0.44
C LYS A 89 -14.20 -13.44 1.81
N CYS A 90 -14.83 -13.96 2.84
CA CYS A 90 -14.66 -13.48 4.21
C CYS A 90 -14.66 -14.65 5.20
N LYS A 91 -14.01 -14.44 6.35
CA LYS A 91 -13.99 -15.37 7.48
C LYS A 91 -13.87 -14.58 8.77
N ASN A 92 -14.94 -14.54 9.55
CA ASN A 92 -15.04 -13.76 10.80
C ASN A 92 -14.69 -12.27 10.62
N ILE A 93 -15.04 -11.69 9.47
CA ILE A 93 -14.86 -10.28 9.16
C ILE A 93 -15.99 -9.85 8.23
N ASP A 94 -16.59 -8.70 8.53
CA ASP A 94 -17.63 -8.08 7.70
C ASP A 94 -17.02 -6.96 6.86
N LEU A 95 -17.65 -6.63 5.72
CA LEU A 95 -17.35 -5.40 4.98
C LEU A 95 -18.12 -4.26 5.64
N TYR A 96 -17.45 -3.18 6.04
CA TYR A 96 -18.11 -2.03 6.66
C TYR A 96 -18.35 -0.87 5.69
N ASP A 97 -17.33 -0.49 4.94
CA ASP A 97 -17.41 0.58 3.95
C ASP A 97 -16.30 0.36 2.91
N PHE A 98 -16.48 0.96 1.74
CA PHE A 98 -15.44 1.10 0.74
C PHE A 98 -15.65 2.42 0.04
N ILE A 99 -14.63 3.28 0.04
CA ILE A 99 -14.61 4.53 -0.71
C ILE A 99 -13.48 4.43 -1.73
N ASN A 100 -13.80 4.67 -3.00
CA ASN A 100 -12.80 4.62 -4.06
C ASN A 100 -11.94 5.90 -4.07
N HIS A 101 -10.76 5.81 -4.66
CA HIS A 101 -9.85 6.94 -4.78
C HIS A 101 -10.44 8.13 -5.57
N SER A 102 -11.33 7.87 -6.53
CA SER A 102 -12.01 8.94 -7.27
C SER A 102 -12.94 9.79 -6.39
N GLU A 103 -13.50 9.22 -5.32
CA GLU A 103 -14.30 9.92 -4.31
C GLU A 103 -13.45 10.57 -3.21
N LEU A 104 -12.31 9.97 -2.86
CA LEU A 104 -11.35 10.54 -1.90
C LEU A 104 -10.69 11.83 -2.40
N GLY A 105 -10.69 12.06 -3.71
CA GLY A 105 -10.22 13.31 -4.30
C GLY A 105 -9.06 13.11 -5.24
N SER A 106 -8.05 13.98 -5.11
CA SER A 106 -7.12 14.39 -6.16
C SER A 106 -7.67 15.37 -7.21
N PRO A 107 -8.18 16.54 -6.76
CA PRO A 107 -8.85 17.51 -7.62
C PRO A 107 -7.93 18.16 -8.67
N ASN A 108 -6.61 18.12 -8.50
CA ASN A 108 -5.63 18.70 -9.44
C ASN A 108 -5.01 17.64 -10.36
N SER A 109 -5.65 16.47 -10.46
CA SER A 109 -5.22 15.34 -11.29
C SER A 109 -6.32 14.92 -12.28
N ASP A 110 -5.91 14.29 -13.37
CA ASP A 110 -6.85 13.59 -14.27
C ASP A 110 -7.54 12.44 -13.50
N ALA A 111 -8.79 12.13 -13.85
CA ALA A 111 -9.54 11.01 -13.27
C ALA A 111 -8.74 9.69 -13.30
N SER A 112 -7.94 9.54 -14.35
CA SER A 112 -6.96 8.49 -14.61
C SER A 112 -5.90 8.29 -13.52
N PHE A 113 -5.52 9.36 -12.82
CA PHE A 113 -4.48 9.37 -11.81
C PHE A 113 -5.02 9.60 -10.40
N ARG A 114 -6.33 9.45 -10.20
CA ARG A 114 -6.95 9.36 -8.86
C ARG A 114 -6.65 7.99 -8.26
N THR A 115 -5.39 7.86 -7.87
CA THR A 115 -4.76 6.70 -7.27
C THR A 115 -4.26 7.07 -5.89
N GLY A 116 -4.01 6.06 -5.06
CA GLY A 116 -3.47 6.24 -3.72
C GLY A 116 -2.37 5.25 -3.41
N SER A 117 -1.48 5.67 -2.54
CA SER A 117 -0.39 4.87 -2.01
C SER A 117 -0.28 5.17 -0.53
N SER A 118 -0.12 4.11 0.27
CA SER A 118 -0.11 4.18 1.74
C SER A 118 -1.41 4.71 2.36
N ALA A 119 -1.80 4.07 3.46
CA ALA A 119 -2.81 4.60 4.37
C ALA A 119 -2.36 4.31 5.80
N TRP A 120 -2.61 5.24 6.71
CA TRP A 120 -2.28 5.06 8.10
C TRP A 120 -3.33 5.68 9.02
N GLY A 121 -3.56 5.02 10.16
CA GLY A 121 -4.59 5.41 11.11
C GLY A 121 -4.03 6.02 12.40
N TRP A 122 -4.86 6.79 13.09
CA TRP A 122 -4.63 7.26 14.45
C TRP A 122 -5.96 7.29 15.21
N THR A 123 -5.94 6.77 16.43
CA THR A 123 -7.07 6.83 17.35
C THR A 123 -6.79 7.89 18.40
N ASP A 124 -7.70 8.82 18.58
CA ASP A 124 -7.64 9.80 19.65
C ASP A 124 -7.87 9.11 21.01
N PRO A 125 -6.88 9.10 21.93
CA PRO A 125 -7.04 8.43 23.22
C PRO A 125 -8.07 9.09 24.13
N GLU A 126 -8.42 10.36 23.91
CA GLU A 126 -9.40 11.08 24.75
C GLU A 126 -10.84 10.82 24.31
N SER A 127 -11.12 10.98 23.01
CA SER A 127 -12.48 10.81 22.48
C SER A 127 -12.78 9.40 21.95
N GLY A 128 -11.76 8.58 21.70
CA GLY A 128 -11.89 7.28 21.04
C GLY A 128 -12.16 7.37 19.53
N ARG A 129 -12.16 8.56 18.93
CA ARG A 129 -12.39 8.75 17.50
C ARG A 129 -11.22 8.22 16.69
N GLU A 130 -11.53 7.58 15.56
CA GLU A 130 -10.55 6.94 14.69
C GLU A 130 -10.41 7.73 13.39
N PHE A 131 -9.18 8.05 13.01
CA PHE A 131 -8.86 8.80 11.81
C PHE A 131 -7.94 8.01 10.91
N VAL A 132 -8.08 8.20 9.60
CA VAL A 132 -7.21 7.60 8.58
C VAL A 132 -6.76 8.68 7.63
N THR A 133 -5.49 8.66 7.26
CA THR A 133 -4.96 9.46 6.16
C THR A 133 -4.55 8.53 5.04
N SER A 134 -5.05 8.79 3.83
CA SER A 134 -4.68 8.09 2.61
C SER A 134 -3.78 8.98 1.77
N GLY A 135 -2.61 8.47 1.37
CA GLY A 135 -1.78 9.14 0.37
C GLY A 135 -2.47 9.07 -0.98
N MET A 136 -2.50 10.19 -1.69
CA MET A 136 -3.20 10.36 -2.97
C MET A 136 -2.25 11.02 -3.98
N TYR A 137 -2.42 10.79 -5.27
CA TYR A 137 -1.44 11.21 -6.28
C TYR A 137 -0.92 12.65 -6.16
N ASP A 138 -1.81 13.62 -5.89
CA ASP A 138 -1.50 15.06 -5.76
C ASP A 138 -1.72 15.61 -4.33
N GLY A 139 -1.80 14.75 -3.31
CA GLY A 139 -2.01 15.17 -1.92
C GLY A 139 -2.29 14.04 -0.94
N ALA A 140 -3.11 14.30 0.07
CA ALA A 140 -3.57 13.30 1.03
C ALA A 140 -5.03 13.54 1.42
N ALA A 141 -5.83 12.48 1.47
CA ALA A 141 -7.20 12.51 1.93
C ALA A 141 -7.26 12.18 3.43
N PHE A 142 -8.07 12.93 4.18
CA PHE A 142 -8.31 12.70 5.60
C PHE A 142 -9.71 12.14 5.82
N LEU A 143 -9.79 11.07 6.59
CA LEU A 143 -11.01 10.30 6.84
C LEU A 143 -11.18 10.12 8.34
N GLU A 144 -12.42 10.06 8.79
CA GLU A 144 -12.80 9.55 10.10
C GLU A 144 -13.53 8.21 9.92
N VAL A 145 -13.22 7.23 10.74
CA VAL A 145 -14.00 5.99 10.87
C VAL A 145 -15.05 6.25 11.94
N LEU A 146 -16.31 6.34 11.53
CA LEU A 146 -17.43 6.53 12.44
C LEU A 146 -17.69 5.26 13.26
N PRO A 147 -18.39 5.34 14.41
CA PRO A 147 -18.69 4.17 15.25
C PRO A 147 -19.38 3.02 14.52
N GLU A 148 -20.15 3.31 13.47
CA GLU A 148 -20.80 2.31 12.61
C GLU A 148 -19.83 1.70 11.57
N GLY A 149 -18.55 2.03 11.61
CA GLY A 149 -17.50 1.63 10.67
C GLY A 149 -17.52 2.37 9.32
N ARG A 150 -18.38 3.39 9.17
CA ARG A 150 -18.48 4.19 7.95
C ARG A 150 -17.36 5.22 7.86
N LEU A 151 -16.77 5.38 6.69
CA LEU A 151 -15.73 6.38 6.40
C LEU A 151 -16.35 7.74 6.08
N LEU A 152 -16.10 8.73 6.93
CA LEU A 152 -16.42 10.12 6.66
C LEU A 152 -15.22 10.83 6.04
N HIS A 153 -15.34 11.30 4.81
CA HIS A 153 -14.28 12.09 4.16
C HIS A 153 -14.27 13.51 4.74
N LEU A 154 -13.23 13.84 5.50
CA LEU A 154 -13.08 15.12 6.20
C LEU A 154 -12.53 16.21 5.29
N GLY A 155 -11.66 15.85 4.36
CA GLY A 155 -11.08 16.79 3.40
C GLY A 155 -9.79 16.31 2.77
N PHE A 156 -9.23 17.16 1.91
CA PHE A 156 -8.06 16.87 1.10
C PHE A 156 -6.97 17.92 1.32
N LEU A 157 -5.74 17.48 1.57
CA LEU A 157 -4.55 18.33 1.67
C LEU A 157 -3.72 18.19 0.39
N PRO A 158 -3.63 19.21 -0.47
CA PRO A 158 -2.78 19.18 -1.64
C PRO A 158 -1.29 19.04 -1.29
N SER A 159 -0.53 18.44 -2.19
CA SER A 159 0.93 18.32 -2.06
C SER A 159 1.56 19.71 -2.01
N TYR A 160 2.42 19.94 -1.00
CA TYR A 160 3.18 21.18 -0.87
C TYR A 160 4.47 21.20 -1.72
N ALA A 161 4.93 20.03 -2.19
CA ALA A 161 6.22 19.91 -2.86
C ALA A 161 6.25 20.70 -4.19
N PRO A 162 7.14 21.70 -4.33
CA PRO A 162 7.16 22.58 -5.50
C PRO A 162 7.71 21.88 -6.76
N THR A 163 8.62 20.92 -6.60
CA THR A 163 9.28 20.21 -7.70
C THR A 163 8.65 18.86 -8.04
N GLY A 164 7.67 18.42 -7.25
CA GLY A 164 7.01 17.12 -7.40
C GLY A 164 5.62 17.13 -6.74
N PRO A 165 4.67 17.98 -7.21
CA PRO A 165 3.34 18.04 -6.60
C PRO A 165 2.53 16.76 -6.82
N ARG A 166 2.96 15.90 -7.76
CA ARG A 166 2.31 14.66 -8.15
C ARG A 166 3.28 13.49 -8.01
N SER A 167 2.92 12.49 -7.22
CA SER A 167 3.72 11.28 -7.02
C SER A 167 2.82 10.07 -6.84
N LEU A 168 3.14 8.98 -7.54
CA LEU A 168 2.50 7.68 -7.35
C LEU A 168 2.87 7.05 -5.99
N TRP A 169 3.90 7.58 -5.32
CA TRP A 169 4.45 7.05 -4.08
C TRP A 169 4.48 8.15 -3.03
N LYS A 170 3.33 8.29 -2.37
CA LYS A 170 3.20 8.93 -1.08
C LYS A 170 3.20 7.92 0.05
N GLU A 171 3.95 8.23 1.08
CA GLU A 171 4.07 7.43 2.29
C GLU A 171 3.47 8.19 3.47
N ILE A 172 2.68 7.50 4.29
CA ILE A 172 1.98 8.09 5.43
C ILE A 172 2.38 7.31 6.69
N ARG A 173 2.77 8.03 7.75
CA ARG A 173 3.02 7.43 9.07
C ARG A 173 2.44 8.29 10.18
N SER A 174 1.80 7.65 11.16
CA SER A 174 1.43 8.34 12.40
C SER A 174 2.65 8.57 13.28
N TYR A 175 2.74 9.75 13.87
CA TYR A 175 3.61 10.04 14.99
C TYR A 175 2.85 10.85 16.04
N LYS A 176 2.50 10.19 17.16
CA LYS A 176 1.56 10.73 18.15
C LYS A 176 0.26 11.15 17.43
N ASN A 177 -0.17 12.39 17.61
CA ASN A 177 -1.34 13.00 16.96
C ASN A 177 -1.02 13.69 15.62
N TYR A 178 0.17 13.47 15.04
CA TYR A 178 0.56 14.00 13.73
C TYR A 178 0.59 12.90 12.68
N MET A 179 0.19 13.23 11.44
CA MET A 179 0.51 12.41 10.27
C MET A 179 1.71 13.00 9.53
N LEU A 180 2.76 12.20 9.41
CA LEU A 180 3.92 12.48 8.58
C LEU A 180 3.61 12.02 7.16
N ILE A 181 3.72 12.94 6.20
CA ILE A 181 3.41 12.72 4.79
C ILE A 181 4.71 12.90 4.01
N GLY A 182 5.26 11.79 3.52
CA GLY A 182 6.39 11.77 2.60
C GLY A 182 5.92 11.62 1.17
N SER A 183 6.68 12.19 0.23
CA SER A 183 6.48 12.02 -1.21
C SER A 183 7.84 11.71 -1.82
N GLU A 184 7.91 10.62 -2.59
CA GLU A 184 9.05 10.33 -3.47
C GLU A 184 8.98 11.24 -4.71
#